data_AF-A0A938B3M2-F1
#
_entry.id   AF-A0A938B3M2-F1
#
_cell.length_a   1.000
_cell.length_b   1.000
_cell.length_c   1.000
_cell.angle_alpha   90.00
_cell.angle_beta   90.00
_cell.angle_gamma   90.00
#
_symmetry.space_group_name_H-M   'P 1'
#
loop_
_entity.id
_entity.type
_entity.pdbx_description
1 polymer ?
#
loop_
_entity_poly.entity_id
_entity_poly.type
_entity_poly.pdbx_seq_one_letter_code
_entity_poly.pdbx_strand_id
1 'polypeptide(L)'
;WNLSDSYRELTRKNLLEAYHDAVQYKDESLTLFALGHLSLQERVMAEDYFWGICQKILRFTREMDEVPEEFEGLERLLADTYFCNFSLFQSIPDSWAVNQLFPIMPIHRLTEEPARRAVLADITCDSDGKIDEFIDRREVRHVLQLHAQNDAEYYLGFFLVGAYQEILGDLHNLFGDTHTVHVSLAPNGGYHIEAVVAGDTVTDVLEYVSYSREDLVARLRRAIESALRAKRINLEDSRQLLKIYETGLSSYTYLEAE
;
A
#
# COMPACT_ATOMS: atom_id res chain seq x y z
N TRP A 1 -20.18 31.68 -3.71
CA TRP A 1 -20.59 30.51 -4.50
C TRP A 1 -19.89 29.34 -3.86
N ASN A 2 -20.64 28.59 -3.06
CA ASN A 2 -20.10 27.68 -2.06
C ASN A 2 -19.89 26.31 -2.71
N LEU A 3 -18.85 25.55 -2.36
CA LEU A 3 -18.65 24.16 -2.80
C LEU A 3 -19.92 23.29 -2.60
N SER A 4 -20.71 23.59 -1.58
CA SER A 4 -22.04 23.00 -1.36
C SER A 4 -23.02 23.23 -2.52
N ASP A 5 -23.02 24.42 -3.12
CA ASP A 5 -23.91 24.78 -4.23
C ASP A 5 -23.48 24.04 -5.50
N SER A 6 -22.18 24.07 -5.83
CA SER A 6 -21.60 23.30 -6.94
C SER A 6 -21.90 21.80 -6.81
N TYR A 7 -21.85 21.25 -5.59
CA TYR A 7 -22.23 19.87 -5.34
C TYR A 7 -23.72 19.58 -5.58
N ARG A 8 -24.62 20.50 -5.22
CA ARG A 8 -26.08 20.32 -5.36
C ARG A 8 -26.57 20.54 -6.79
N GLU A 9 -25.97 21.49 -7.49
CA GLU A 9 -26.39 21.93 -8.84
C GLU A 9 -25.61 21.23 -9.97
N LEU A 10 -24.78 20.23 -9.65
CA LEU A 10 -24.05 19.45 -10.64
C LEU A 10 -24.98 18.70 -11.59
N THR A 11 -24.79 18.91 -12.87
CA THR A 11 -25.52 18.28 -13.99
C THR A 11 -24.55 17.88 -15.10
N ARG A 12 -25.01 17.09 -16.07
CA ARG A 12 -24.20 16.75 -17.26
C ARG A 12 -23.75 17.96 -18.09
N LYS A 13 -24.44 19.10 -17.98
CA LYS A 13 -24.17 20.29 -18.80
C LYS A 13 -23.09 21.21 -18.21
N ASN A 14 -22.88 21.16 -16.90
CA ASN A 14 -21.95 22.04 -16.18
C ASN A 14 -20.81 21.26 -15.51
N LEU A 15 -20.50 20.03 -15.94
CA LEU A 15 -19.46 19.19 -15.31
C LEU A 15 -18.10 19.90 -15.29
N LEU A 16 -17.69 20.48 -16.41
CA LEU A 16 -16.38 21.11 -16.56
C LEU A 16 -16.28 22.39 -15.72
N GLU A 17 -17.29 23.25 -15.80
CA GLU A 17 -17.39 24.47 -14.98
C GLU A 17 -17.37 24.13 -13.49
N ALA A 18 -18.21 23.19 -13.06
CA ALA A 18 -18.27 22.78 -11.66
C ALA A 18 -16.96 22.13 -11.17
N TYR A 19 -16.22 21.43 -12.03
CA TYR A 19 -14.91 20.88 -11.69
C TYR A 19 -13.87 21.99 -11.48
N HIS A 20 -13.77 22.94 -12.42
CA HIS A 20 -12.83 24.06 -12.31
C HIS A 20 -13.13 24.92 -11.08
N ASP A 21 -14.42 25.22 -10.83
CA ASP A 21 -14.86 25.92 -9.63
C ASP A 21 -14.47 25.13 -8.36
N ALA A 22 -14.69 23.82 -8.35
CA ALA A 22 -14.36 22.98 -7.20
C ALA A 22 -12.85 22.95 -6.91
N VAL A 23 -12.01 22.85 -7.95
CA VAL A 23 -10.55 22.92 -7.83
C VAL A 23 -10.14 24.28 -7.26
N GLN A 24 -10.65 25.37 -7.84
CA GLN A 24 -10.35 26.72 -7.36
C GLN A 24 -10.74 26.90 -5.89
N TYR A 25 -11.96 26.53 -5.50
CA TYR A 25 -12.42 26.68 -4.12
C TYR A 25 -11.66 25.79 -3.14
N LYS A 26 -11.23 24.60 -3.55
CA LYS A 26 -10.36 23.76 -2.73
C LYS A 26 -9.03 24.46 -2.47
N ASP A 27 -8.37 24.99 -3.50
CA ASP A 27 -7.07 25.67 -3.36
C ASP A 27 -7.18 26.96 -2.53
N GLU A 28 -8.25 27.74 -2.73
CA GLU A 28 -8.57 28.89 -1.88
C GLU A 28 -8.77 28.47 -0.41
N SER A 29 -9.48 27.36 -0.16
CA SER A 29 -9.70 26.86 1.20
C SER A 29 -8.38 26.43 1.87
N LEU A 30 -7.48 25.78 1.14
CA LEU A 30 -6.15 25.41 1.65
C LEU A 30 -5.32 26.66 1.98
N THR A 31 -5.38 27.67 1.13
CA THR A 31 -4.69 28.96 1.33
C THR A 31 -5.22 29.67 2.58
N LEU A 32 -6.54 29.78 2.73
CA LEU A 32 -7.16 30.43 3.88
C LEU A 32 -6.89 29.66 5.18
N PHE A 33 -6.89 28.33 5.14
CA PHE A 33 -6.49 27.50 6.29
C PHE A 33 -5.04 27.76 6.70
N ALA A 34 -4.10 27.79 5.73
CA ALA A 34 -2.69 28.06 6.01
C ALA A 34 -2.45 29.46 6.61
N LEU A 35 -3.26 30.44 6.22
CA LEU A 35 -3.22 31.81 6.77
C LEU A 35 -3.97 31.95 8.11
N GLY A 36 -4.59 30.89 8.62
CA GLY A 36 -5.35 30.89 9.88
C GLY A 36 -6.75 31.52 9.78
N HIS A 37 -7.27 31.70 8.57
CA HIS A 37 -8.61 32.24 8.31
C HIS A 37 -9.71 31.18 8.30
N LEU A 38 -9.36 29.89 8.19
CA LEU A 38 -10.28 28.77 8.33
C LEU A 38 -9.87 27.85 9.48
N SER A 39 -10.88 27.32 10.16
CA SER A 39 -10.74 26.22 11.11
C SER A 39 -10.50 24.87 10.41
N LEU A 40 -10.04 23.88 11.17
CA LEU A 40 -9.90 22.51 10.65
C LEU A 40 -11.25 21.93 10.19
N GLN A 41 -12.33 22.23 10.92
CA GLN A 41 -13.68 21.79 10.55
C GLN A 41 -14.11 22.35 9.19
N GLU A 42 -13.86 23.64 8.93
CA GLU A 42 -14.18 24.27 7.65
C GLU A 42 -13.35 23.72 6.51
N ARG A 43 -12.06 23.43 6.75
CA ARG A 43 -11.20 22.75 5.78
C ARG A 43 -11.73 21.36 5.44
N VAL A 44 -12.09 20.56 6.44
CA VAL A 44 -12.66 19.21 6.23
C VAL A 44 -13.94 19.30 5.41
N MET A 45 -14.84 20.25 5.72
CA MET A 45 -16.05 20.44 4.93
C MET A 45 -15.75 20.78 3.47
N ALA A 46 -14.77 21.64 3.20
CA ALA A 46 -14.37 22.00 1.84
C ALA A 46 -13.81 20.77 1.08
N GLU A 47 -12.93 20.00 1.72
CA GLU A 47 -12.39 18.76 1.15
C GLU A 47 -13.51 17.72 0.89
N ASP A 48 -14.44 17.51 1.82
CA ASP A 48 -15.58 16.60 1.67
C ASP A 48 -16.46 16.96 0.46
N TYR A 49 -16.80 18.24 0.29
CA TYR A 49 -17.59 18.68 -0.87
C TYR A 49 -16.81 18.52 -2.17
N PHE A 50 -15.52 18.87 -2.19
CA PHE A 50 -14.66 18.68 -3.36
C PHE A 50 -14.65 17.21 -3.80
N TRP A 51 -14.38 16.29 -2.87
CA TRP A 51 -14.36 14.85 -3.16
C TRP A 51 -15.73 14.33 -3.59
N GLY A 52 -16.82 14.83 -2.98
CA GLY A 52 -18.18 14.52 -3.40
C GLY A 52 -18.49 14.97 -4.82
N ILE A 53 -18.01 16.14 -5.25
CA ILE A 53 -18.13 16.64 -6.62
C ILE A 53 -17.37 15.73 -7.58
N CYS A 54 -16.09 15.46 -7.30
CA CYS A 54 -15.24 14.57 -8.10
C CYS A 54 -15.88 13.18 -8.29
N GLN A 55 -16.43 12.58 -7.22
CA GLN A 55 -17.11 11.29 -7.31
C GLN A 55 -18.36 11.33 -8.19
N LYS A 56 -19.15 12.40 -8.15
CA LYS A 56 -20.31 12.55 -9.04
C LYS A 56 -19.87 12.73 -10.49
N ILE A 57 -18.84 13.54 -10.74
CA ILE A 57 -18.27 13.74 -12.09
C ILE A 57 -17.80 12.39 -12.64
N LEU A 58 -17.04 11.60 -11.86
CA LEU A 58 -16.56 10.28 -12.28
C LEU A 58 -17.69 9.32 -12.70
N ARG A 59 -18.87 9.41 -12.06
CA ARG A 59 -20.03 8.60 -12.47
C ARG A 59 -20.54 9.00 -13.85
N PHE A 60 -20.55 10.29 -14.18
CA PHE A 60 -20.94 10.77 -15.50
C PHE A 60 -19.90 10.42 -16.56
N THR A 61 -18.60 10.58 -16.28
CA THR A 61 -17.54 10.31 -17.25
C THR A 61 -17.48 8.84 -17.66
N ARG A 62 -17.83 7.90 -16.77
CA ARG A 62 -17.93 6.47 -17.09
C ARG A 62 -19.03 6.11 -18.10
N GLU A 63 -20.00 7.00 -18.30
CA GLU A 63 -21.09 6.83 -19.28
C GLU A 63 -20.85 7.62 -20.58
N MET A 64 -19.73 8.34 -20.68
CA MET A 64 -19.39 9.14 -21.86
C MET A 64 -18.57 8.31 -22.83
N ASP A 65 -18.85 8.45 -24.13
CA ASP A 65 -18.06 7.80 -25.19
C ASP A 65 -16.65 8.40 -25.28
N GLU A 66 -16.53 9.69 -25.01
CA GLU A 66 -15.28 10.46 -25.01
C GLU A 66 -15.23 11.30 -23.74
N VAL A 67 -14.16 11.11 -22.96
CA VAL A 67 -13.95 11.81 -21.69
C VAL A 67 -13.09 13.04 -21.96
N PRO A 68 -13.52 14.24 -21.54
CA PRO A 68 -12.69 15.44 -21.62
C PRO A 68 -11.33 15.26 -20.95
N GLU A 69 -10.28 15.87 -21.54
CA GLU A 69 -8.90 15.79 -21.04
C GLU A 69 -8.79 16.26 -19.57
N GLU A 70 -9.60 17.22 -19.14
CA GLU A 70 -9.60 17.73 -17.76
C GLU A 70 -10.04 16.69 -16.71
N PHE A 71 -10.72 15.62 -17.15
CA PHE A 71 -11.09 14.49 -16.30
C PHE A 71 -10.14 13.30 -16.46
N GLU A 72 -9.12 13.39 -17.31
CA GLU A 72 -8.05 12.41 -17.34
C GLU A 72 -7.33 12.39 -15.99
N GLY A 73 -7.11 11.18 -15.46
CA GLY A 73 -6.55 10.99 -14.12
C GLY A 73 -7.55 11.13 -12.96
N LEU A 74 -8.80 11.55 -13.18
CA LEU A 74 -9.82 11.60 -12.13
C LEU A 74 -10.08 10.21 -11.50
N GLU A 75 -10.03 9.15 -12.32
CA GLU A 75 -10.18 7.78 -11.83
C GLU A 75 -8.99 7.34 -10.94
N ARG A 76 -7.76 7.77 -11.26
CA ARG A 76 -6.56 7.54 -10.43
C ARG A 76 -6.65 8.34 -9.13
N LEU A 77 -7.10 9.58 -9.20
CA LEU A 77 -7.24 10.47 -8.05
C LEU A 77 -8.27 9.94 -7.02
N LEU A 78 -9.31 9.28 -7.51
CA LEU A 78 -10.38 8.67 -6.70
C LEU A 78 -10.17 7.16 -6.46
N ALA A 79 -9.03 6.62 -6.86
CA ALA A 79 -8.73 5.21 -6.67
C ALA A 79 -8.53 4.88 -5.20
N ASP A 80 -8.91 3.66 -4.82
CA ASP A 80 -8.53 3.13 -3.52
C ASP A 80 -7.03 2.82 -3.49
N THR A 81 -6.44 2.84 -2.30
CA THR A 81 -5.08 2.32 -2.09
C THR A 81 -5.18 0.96 -1.42
N TYR A 82 -4.70 -0.09 -2.10
CA TYR A 82 -4.60 -1.43 -1.54
C TYR A 82 -3.18 -1.64 -1.03
N PHE A 83 -3.04 -1.70 0.29
CA PHE A 83 -1.76 -2.00 0.94
C PHE A 83 -1.47 -3.50 0.85
N CYS A 84 -0.35 -3.83 0.22
CA CYS A 84 0.09 -5.19 -0.02
C CYS A 84 1.28 -5.48 0.91
N ASN A 85 1.23 -6.61 1.61
CA ASN A 85 2.28 -7.04 2.54
C ASN A 85 3.51 -7.57 1.79
N PHE A 86 4.25 -6.67 1.15
CA PHE A 86 5.51 -6.92 0.46
C PHE A 86 6.35 -5.63 0.41
N SER A 87 7.55 -5.70 -0.15
CA SER A 87 8.38 -4.52 -0.44
C SER A 87 8.65 -4.47 -1.94
N LEU A 88 8.31 -3.34 -2.57
CA LEU A 88 8.51 -3.10 -4.00
C LEU A 88 10.02 -3.12 -4.31
N PHE A 89 10.82 -2.45 -3.47
CA PHE A 89 12.27 -2.38 -3.60
C PHE A 89 12.97 -3.73 -3.48
N GLN A 90 12.40 -4.65 -2.70
CA GLN A 90 12.95 -5.99 -2.52
C GLN A 90 12.52 -6.95 -3.64
N SER A 91 11.23 -6.95 -4.00
CA SER A 91 10.64 -8.02 -4.83
C SER A 91 10.51 -7.67 -6.31
N ILE A 92 10.40 -6.39 -6.67
CA ILE A 92 10.19 -5.91 -8.04
C ILE A 92 10.90 -4.56 -8.28
N PRO A 93 12.22 -4.47 -8.03
CA PRO A 93 12.96 -3.22 -8.07
C PRO A 93 12.89 -2.50 -9.43
N ASP A 94 12.76 -3.23 -10.55
CA ASP A 94 12.65 -2.61 -11.88
C ASP A 94 11.37 -1.80 -12.06
N SER A 95 10.31 -2.10 -11.29
CA SER A 95 9.08 -1.30 -11.29
C SER A 95 9.36 0.12 -10.82
N TRP A 96 10.27 0.28 -9.86
CA TRP A 96 10.69 1.59 -9.35
C TRP A 96 11.82 2.20 -10.17
N ALA A 97 12.85 1.41 -10.51
CA ALA A 97 14.06 1.93 -11.11
C ALA A 97 13.89 2.35 -12.59
N VAL A 98 13.06 1.63 -13.35
CA VAL A 98 12.93 1.82 -14.81
C VAL A 98 11.49 1.82 -15.31
N ASN A 99 10.50 1.93 -14.41
CA ASN A 99 9.06 1.88 -14.71
C ASN A 99 8.66 0.61 -15.49
N GLN A 100 9.29 -0.53 -15.17
CA GLN A 100 8.93 -1.81 -15.78
C GLN A 100 7.53 -2.22 -15.36
N LEU A 101 6.66 -2.52 -16.33
CA LEU A 101 5.30 -2.98 -16.06
C LEU A 101 5.27 -4.49 -15.85
N PHE A 102 4.66 -4.93 -14.76
CA PHE A 102 4.41 -6.34 -14.46
C PHE A 102 2.92 -6.66 -14.56
N PRO A 103 2.52 -7.82 -15.11
CA PRO A 103 1.13 -8.27 -14.98
C PRO A 103 0.83 -8.56 -13.51
N ILE A 104 -0.23 -7.94 -12.99
CA ILE A 104 -0.68 -8.09 -11.61
C ILE A 104 -2.16 -8.40 -11.63
N MET A 105 -2.59 -9.44 -10.91
CA MET A 105 -4.01 -9.78 -10.79
C MET A 105 -4.30 -10.56 -9.50
N PRO A 106 -5.55 -10.57 -9.01
CA PRO A 106 -5.98 -11.51 -7.98
C PRO A 106 -5.75 -12.95 -8.43
N ILE A 107 -5.35 -13.83 -7.51
CA ILE A 107 -5.18 -15.28 -7.80
C ILE A 107 -6.37 -16.12 -7.30
N HIS A 108 -7.41 -15.45 -6.84
CA HIS A 108 -8.65 -16.03 -6.33
C HIS A 108 -9.82 -15.10 -6.66
N ARG A 109 -11.05 -15.57 -6.40
CA ARG A 109 -12.31 -14.86 -6.73
C ARG A 109 -12.46 -14.49 -8.21
N LEU A 110 -11.79 -15.22 -9.11
CA LEU A 110 -11.76 -14.93 -10.55
C LEU A 110 -13.12 -15.07 -11.27
N THR A 111 -14.14 -15.61 -10.60
CA THR A 111 -15.51 -15.70 -11.11
C THR A 111 -16.40 -14.54 -10.66
N GLU A 112 -15.89 -13.65 -9.81
CA GLU A 112 -16.58 -12.44 -9.35
C GLU A 112 -16.14 -11.24 -10.20
N GLU A 113 -17.07 -10.31 -10.46
CA GLU A 113 -16.73 -9.09 -11.18
C GLU A 113 -16.03 -8.09 -10.23
N PRO A 114 -14.84 -7.57 -10.58
CA PRO A 114 -14.17 -6.55 -9.79
C PRO A 114 -14.99 -5.26 -9.69
N ALA A 115 -15.19 -4.75 -8.48
CA ALA A 115 -16.04 -3.59 -8.20
C ALA A 115 -15.26 -2.31 -7.85
N ARG A 116 -13.95 -2.42 -7.58
CA ARG A 116 -13.10 -1.33 -7.11
C ARG A 116 -12.01 -1.00 -8.12
N ARG A 117 -11.60 0.27 -8.14
CA ARG A 117 -10.45 0.77 -8.89
C ARG A 117 -9.40 1.15 -7.88
N ALA A 118 -8.22 0.58 -8.00
CA ALA A 118 -7.20 0.71 -6.98
C ALA A 118 -5.82 0.95 -7.58
N VAL A 119 -4.99 1.65 -6.81
CA VAL A 119 -3.54 1.59 -6.92
C VAL A 119 -3.02 0.66 -5.82
N LEU A 120 -1.84 0.09 -6.02
CA LEU A 120 -1.21 -0.76 -5.02
C LEU A 120 -0.15 0.06 -4.29
N ALA A 121 -0.09 -0.08 -2.97
CA ALA A 121 1.04 0.40 -2.17
C ALA A 121 1.66 -0.80 -1.46
N ASP A 122 2.96 -0.77 -1.28
CA ASP A 122 3.66 -1.71 -0.42
C ASP A 122 3.55 -1.23 1.05
N ILE A 123 4.21 -1.94 1.97
CA ILE A 123 4.20 -1.59 3.41
C ILE A 123 5.42 -0.78 3.85
N THR A 124 6.20 -0.27 2.90
CA THR A 124 7.33 0.60 3.20
C THR A 124 6.84 2.00 3.61
N CYS A 125 7.74 2.76 4.22
CA CYS A 125 7.48 4.14 4.61
C CYS A 125 7.75 5.13 3.47
N ASP A 126 8.19 4.63 2.31
CA ASP A 126 8.55 5.44 1.16
C ASP A 126 7.33 5.60 0.24
N SER A 127 7.07 6.84 -0.19
CA SER A 127 5.98 7.13 -1.12
C SER A 127 6.20 6.53 -2.52
N ASP A 128 7.43 6.15 -2.85
CA ASP A 128 7.78 5.45 -4.08
C ASP A 128 7.43 3.95 -4.02
N GLY A 129 7.11 3.42 -2.83
CA GLY A 129 6.60 2.06 -2.61
C GLY A 129 5.16 1.87 -3.11
N LYS A 130 4.89 2.24 -4.37
CA LYS A 130 3.57 2.17 -4.98
C LYS A 130 3.62 1.74 -6.44
N ILE A 131 2.51 1.18 -6.90
CA ILE A 131 2.26 0.82 -8.29
C ILE A 131 0.95 1.46 -8.72
N ASP A 132 1.07 2.46 -9.58
CA ASP A 132 -0.05 3.21 -10.14
C ASP A 132 -0.02 3.24 -11.68
N GLU A 133 0.70 2.29 -12.27
CA GLU A 133 0.75 1.99 -13.70
C GLU A 133 0.62 0.48 -13.93
N PHE A 134 -0.28 0.09 -14.83
CA PHE A 134 -0.67 -1.30 -15.09
C PHE A 134 -0.80 -1.58 -16.58
N ILE A 135 -0.60 -2.84 -16.97
CA ILE A 135 -0.67 -3.28 -18.36
C ILE A 135 -2.13 -3.20 -18.88
N ASP A 136 -2.32 -2.64 -20.08
CA ASP A 136 -3.55 -2.78 -20.86
C ASP A 136 -3.26 -2.97 -22.36
N ARG A 137 -4.28 -3.33 -23.14
CA ARG A 137 -4.18 -3.77 -24.54
C ARG A 137 -3.72 -2.67 -25.51
N ARG A 138 -3.85 -1.41 -25.15
CA ARG A 138 -3.57 -0.27 -26.04
C ARG A 138 -2.62 0.74 -25.40
N GLU A 139 -2.86 1.07 -24.14
CA GLU A 139 -2.11 2.08 -23.39
C GLU A 139 -1.84 1.59 -21.96
N VAL A 140 -1.10 2.37 -21.18
CA VAL A 140 -0.90 2.08 -19.75
C VAL A 140 -2.16 2.50 -18.99
N ARG A 141 -2.65 1.64 -18.09
CA ARG A 141 -3.73 1.99 -17.17
C ARG A 141 -3.16 2.53 -15.87
N HIS A 142 -3.85 3.49 -15.27
CA HIS A 142 -3.43 4.08 -14.00
C HIS A 142 -4.15 3.51 -12.77
N VAL A 143 -5.01 2.50 -12.97
CA VAL A 143 -5.73 1.80 -11.91
C VAL A 143 -5.89 0.32 -12.26
N LEU A 144 -5.86 -0.52 -11.23
CA LEU A 144 -6.17 -1.95 -11.30
C LEU A 144 -7.62 -2.19 -10.86
N GLN A 145 -8.31 -3.09 -11.56
CA GLN A 145 -9.64 -3.54 -11.18
C GLN A 145 -9.52 -4.64 -10.12
N LEU A 146 -10.03 -4.40 -8.92
CA LEU A 146 -9.99 -5.35 -7.81
C LEU A 146 -11.38 -5.60 -7.22
N HIS A 147 -11.53 -6.73 -6.54
CA HIS A 147 -12.71 -7.00 -5.75
C HIS A 147 -12.70 -6.15 -4.49
N ALA A 148 -13.88 -5.81 -3.96
CA ALA A 148 -13.94 -5.19 -2.64
C ALA A 148 -13.32 -6.12 -1.58
N GLN A 149 -12.47 -5.54 -0.73
CA GLN A 149 -11.92 -6.22 0.44
C GLN A 149 -13.04 -6.58 1.43
N ASN A 150 -12.92 -7.74 2.05
CA ASN A 150 -13.76 -8.23 3.13
C ASN A 150 -12.84 -8.80 4.23
N ASP A 151 -13.41 -9.45 5.24
CA ASP A 151 -12.64 -10.03 6.34
C ASP A 151 -11.83 -11.29 5.95
N ALA A 152 -11.81 -11.67 4.66
CA ALA A 152 -11.05 -12.80 4.15
C ALA A 152 -9.73 -12.36 3.53
N GLU A 153 -8.75 -13.27 3.51
CA GLU A 153 -7.46 -13.04 2.90
C GLU A 153 -7.58 -12.70 1.41
N TYR A 154 -6.81 -11.71 0.96
CA TYR A 154 -6.84 -11.22 -0.41
C TYR A 154 -5.46 -11.24 -1.05
N TYR A 155 -5.18 -12.31 -1.79
CA TYR A 155 -3.90 -12.52 -2.48
C TYR A 155 -3.86 -11.93 -3.90
N LEU A 156 -2.75 -11.29 -4.22
CA LEU A 156 -2.38 -10.82 -5.54
C LEU A 156 -1.18 -11.63 -6.05
N GLY A 157 -1.17 -11.93 -7.34
CA GLY A 157 -0.04 -12.51 -8.05
C GLY A 157 0.66 -11.46 -8.88
N PHE A 158 1.97 -11.40 -8.75
CA PHE A 158 2.87 -10.59 -9.58
C PHE A 158 3.57 -11.56 -10.53
N PHE A 159 3.41 -11.35 -11.83
CA PHE A 159 3.88 -12.28 -12.84
C PHE A 159 5.06 -11.72 -13.62
N LEU A 160 5.81 -12.59 -14.28
CA LEU A 160 6.99 -12.24 -15.09
C LEU A 160 8.12 -11.57 -14.28
N VAL A 161 8.21 -11.87 -12.99
CA VAL A 161 9.24 -11.35 -12.07
C VAL A 161 10.53 -12.20 -12.02
N GLY A 162 10.61 -13.28 -12.82
CA GLY A 162 11.70 -14.26 -12.71
C GLY A 162 13.06 -13.84 -13.29
N ALA A 163 13.18 -12.63 -13.84
CA ALA A 163 14.44 -12.12 -14.39
C ALA A 163 14.83 -10.82 -13.68
N TYR A 164 16.10 -10.72 -13.27
CA TYR A 164 16.71 -9.60 -12.54
C TYR A 164 16.16 -9.32 -11.13
N GLN A 165 14.86 -9.51 -10.87
CA GLN A 165 14.22 -8.97 -9.68
C GLN A 165 14.81 -9.53 -8.37
N GLU A 166 15.02 -10.85 -8.30
CA GLU A 166 15.54 -11.51 -7.10
C GLU A 166 16.94 -11.02 -6.68
N ILE A 167 17.83 -10.74 -7.65
CA ILE A 167 19.23 -10.37 -7.33
C ILE A 167 19.43 -8.87 -7.18
N LEU A 168 18.49 -8.05 -7.69
CA LEU A 168 18.56 -6.60 -7.62
C LEU A 168 17.82 -6.02 -6.40
N GLY A 169 17.10 -6.84 -5.65
CA GLY A 169 16.37 -6.42 -4.45
C GLY A 169 17.28 -5.78 -3.40
N ASP A 170 16.77 -4.75 -2.72
CA ASP A 170 17.44 -4.08 -1.60
C ASP A 170 16.59 -4.14 -0.31
N LEU A 171 17.30 -4.12 0.82
CA LEU A 171 16.77 -4.18 2.18
C LEU A 171 16.15 -2.85 2.63
N HIS A 172 15.36 -2.20 1.77
CA HIS A 172 14.68 -0.95 2.10
C HIS A 172 13.77 -1.17 3.31
N ASN A 173 13.86 -0.28 4.31
CA ASN A 173 13.22 -0.47 5.62
C ASN A 173 13.57 -1.77 6.36
N LEU A 174 14.68 -2.42 6.00
CA LEU A 174 15.09 -3.74 6.52
C LEU A 174 14.07 -4.86 6.23
N PHE A 175 13.25 -4.73 5.20
CA PHE A 175 12.49 -5.86 4.67
C PHE A 175 13.44 -6.76 3.88
N GLY A 176 13.61 -8.00 4.33
CA GLY A 176 14.54 -8.94 3.73
C GLY A 176 13.93 -9.83 2.66
N ASP A 177 14.69 -10.84 2.27
CA ASP A 177 14.32 -11.82 1.26
C ASP A 177 12.99 -12.48 1.59
N THR A 178 12.19 -12.74 0.54
CA THR A 178 10.91 -13.40 0.70
C THR A 178 11.02 -14.93 0.70
N HIS A 179 10.04 -15.61 1.30
CA HIS A 179 9.93 -17.06 1.17
C HIS A 179 9.84 -17.49 -0.31
N THR A 180 10.74 -18.39 -0.70
CA THR A 180 10.78 -18.94 -2.07
C THR A 180 10.47 -20.43 -2.05
N VAL A 181 9.58 -20.87 -2.95
CA VAL A 181 9.14 -22.26 -3.04
C VAL A 181 9.29 -22.76 -4.47
N HIS A 182 9.99 -23.88 -4.64
CA HIS A 182 10.13 -24.54 -5.93
C HIS A 182 9.02 -25.58 -6.11
N VAL A 183 8.21 -25.41 -7.15
CA VAL A 183 7.05 -26.27 -7.42
C VAL A 183 7.20 -26.95 -8.78
N SER A 184 7.03 -28.27 -8.82
CA SER A 184 6.98 -29.04 -10.07
C SER A 184 5.67 -29.78 -10.26
N LEU A 185 5.32 -30.08 -11.51
CA LEU A 185 4.09 -30.79 -11.85
C LEU A 185 4.27 -32.30 -11.67
N ALA A 186 3.34 -32.93 -10.97
CA ALA A 186 3.35 -34.38 -10.78
C ALA A 186 2.89 -35.10 -12.07
N PRO A 187 3.46 -36.27 -12.42
CA PRO A 187 3.10 -37.01 -13.65
C PRO A 187 1.61 -37.37 -13.78
N ASN A 188 0.90 -37.52 -12.66
CA ASN A 188 -0.49 -37.96 -12.62
C ASN A 188 -1.49 -36.81 -12.38
N GLY A 189 -1.04 -35.55 -12.54
CA GLY A 189 -1.76 -34.36 -12.08
C GLY A 189 -1.45 -34.05 -10.62
N GLY A 190 -1.58 -32.77 -10.25
CA GLY A 190 -1.14 -32.24 -8.96
C GLY A 190 0.26 -31.63 -9.02
N TYR A 191 0.83 -31.33 -7.84
CA TYR A 191 2.12 -30.66 -7.71
C TYR A 191 3.00 -31.28 -6.61
N HIS A 192 4.31 -31.08 -6.73
CA HIS A 192 5.31 -31.39 -5.72
C HIS A 192 6.03 -30.11 -5.30
N ILE A 193 6.25 -29.95 -3.99
CA ILE A 193 7.13 -28.91 -3.45
C ILE A 193 8.51 -29.53 -3.35
N GLU A 194 9.44 -29.08 -4.18
CA GLU A 194 10.79 -29.62 -4.27
C GLU A 194 11.72 -29.00 -3.23
N ALA A 195 11.58 -27.70 -3.00
CA ALA A 195 12.38 -26.94 -2.05
C ALA A 195 11.58 -25.79 -1.47
N VAL A 196 11.89 -25.45 -0.22
CA VAL A 196 11.42 -24.25 0.47
C VAL A 196 12.66 -23.54 1.00
N VAL A 197 12.85 -22.31 0.57
CA VAL A 197 13.89 -21.41 1.09
C VAL A 197 13.18 -20.41 1.98
N ALA A 198 13.54 -20.41 3.26
CA ALA A 198 13.04 -19.42 4.20
C ALA A 198 13.58 -18.04 3.83
N GLY A 199 12.75 -17.02 3.98
CA GLY A 199 13.15 -15.63 3.82
C GLY A 199 13.71 -15.11 5.14
N ASP A 200 14.17 -13.87 5.13
CA ASP A 200 14.93 -13.33 6.25
C ASP A 200 14.07 -13.06 7.48
N THR A 201 14.65 -13.31 8.64
CA THR A 201 14.12 -12.85 9.91
C THR A 201 14.66 -11.46 10.26
N VAL A 202 14.06 -10.82 11.26
CA VAL A 202 14.58 -9.56 11.82
C VAL A 202 16.02 -9.71 12.30
N THR A 203 16.42 -10.89 12.81
CA THR A 203 17.81 -11.15 13.19
C THR A 203 18.73 -11.09 11.97
N ASP A 204 18.35 -11.76 10.88
CA ASP A 204 19.19 -11.86 9.67
C ASP A 204 19.46 -10.46 9.09
N VAL A 205 18.43 -9.64 8.90
CA VAL A 205 18.58 -8.26 8.38
C VAL A 205 19.37 -7.34 9.32
N LEU A 206 19.27 -7.55 10.64
CA LEU A 206 20.05 -6.77 11.62
C LEU A 206 21.54 -7.16 11.61
N GLU A 207 21.88 -8.40 11.28
CA GLU A 207 23.27 -8.83 11.11
C GLU A 207 23.95 -8.13 9.93
N TYR A 208 23.22 -7.88 8.82
CA TYR A 208 23.74 -7.09 7.69
C TYR A 208 24.18 -5.68 8.09
N VAL A 209 23.47 -5.06 9.04
CA VAL A 209 23.81 -3.74 9.59
C VAL A 209 24.68 -3.82 10.86
N SER A 210 25.37 -4.95 11.05
CA SER A 210 26.37 -5.19 12.10
C SER A 210 25.83 -5.19 13.53
N TYR A 211 24.55 -5.54 13.72
CA TYR A 211 23.99 -5.83 15.03
C TYR A 211 24.01 -7.34 15.30
N SER A 212 24.25 -7.73 16.55
CA SER A 212 24.12 -9.12 16.97
C SER A 212 22.92 -9.30 17.89
N ARG A 213 22.19 -10.40 17.68
CA ARG A 213 21.08 -10.81 18.53
C ARG A 213 21.50 -10.92 19.99
N GLU A 214 22.66 -11.50 20.27
CA GLU A 214 23.14 -11.70 21.64
C GLU A 214 23.39 -10.37 22.37
N ASP A 215 23.99 -9.38 21.70
CA ASP A 215 24.24 -8.07 22.30
C ASP A 215 22.93 -7.30 22.51
N LEU A 216 22.04 -7.32 21.53
CA LEU A 216 20.71 -6.71 21.63
C LEU A 216 19.92 -7.26 22.82
N VAL A 217 19.82 -8.58 22.94
CA VAL A 217 19.14 -9.25 24.06
C VAL A 217 19.84 -8.94 25.39
N ALA A 218 21.17 -8.94 25.43
CA ALA A 218 21.92 -8.62 26.65
C ALA A 218 21.74 -7.15 27.09
N ARG A 219 21.61 -6.21 26.15
CA ARG A 219 21.28 -4.80 26.43
C ARG A 219 19.87 -4.68 27.00
N LEU A 220 18.89 -5.34 26.41
CA LEU A 220 17.51 -5.33 26.92
C LEU A 220 17.43 -5.92 28.33
N ARG A 221 18.09 -7.05 28.59
CA ARG A 221 18.15 -7.68 29.92
C ARG A 221 18.69 -6.70 30.97
N ARG A 222 19.80 -6.00 30.69
CA ARG A 222 20.36 -4.97 31.58
C ARG A 222 19.38 -3.82 31.84
N ALA A 223 18.66 -3.37 30.81
CA ALA A 223 17.64 -2.32 30.96
C ALA A 223 16.45 -2.78 31.82
N ILE A 224 15.99 -4.01 31.64
CA ILE A 224 14.91 -4.62 32.44
C ILE A 224 15.32 -4.77 33.90
N GLU A 225 16.54 -5.24 34.20
CA GLU A 225 17.06 -5.32 35.56
C GLU A 225 17.08 -3.96 36.26
N SER A 226 17.49 -2.90 35.55
CA SER A 226 17.47 -1.53 36.06
C SER A 226 16.04 -1.06 36.35
N ALA A 227 15.08 -1.35 35.46
CA ALA A 227 13.68 -1.01 35.65
C ALA A 227 13.03 -1.75 36.82
N LEU A 228 13.36 -3.04 37.02
CA LEU A 228 12.92 -3.83 38.17
C LEU A 228 13.45 -3.25 39.50
N ARG A 229 14.75 -2.91 39.57
CA ARG A 229 15.34 -2.27 40.76
C ARG A 229 14.68 -0.92 41.07
N ALA A 230 14.34 -0.16 40.03
CA ALA A 230 13.61 1.09 40.15
C ALA A 230 12.10 0.92 40.41
N LYS A 231 11.59 -0.31 40.51
CA LYS A 231 10.16 -0.64 40.69
C LYS A 231 9.25 -0.01 39.64
N ARG A 232 9.76 0.20 38.41
CA ARG A 232 8.97 0.70 37.27
C ARG A 232 8.18 -0.39 36.56
N ILE A 233 8.61 -1.64 36.70
CA ILE A 233 7.98 -2.85 36.15
C ILE A 233 8.04 -3.97 37.20
N ASN A 234 7.22 -4.99 37.03
CA ASN A 234 7.23 -6.19 37.85
C ASN A 234 7.92 -7.39 37.14
N LEU A 235 8.03 -8.53 37.83
CA LEU A 235 8.69 -9.73 37.29
C LEU A 235 7.95 -10.37 36.12
N GLU A 236 6.63 -10.26 36.08
CA GLU A 236 5.80 -10.77 34.98
C GLU A 236 6.01 -9.92 33.72
N ASP A 237 5.96 -8.59 33.86
CA ASP A 237 6.25 -7.64 32.77
C ASP A 237 7.63 -7.91 32.16
N SER A 238 8.64 -8.14 33.02
CA SER A 238 10.00 -8.49 32.63
C SER A 238 10.06 -9.72 31.71
N ARG A 239 9.36 -10.80 32.09
CA ARG A 239 9.32 -12.05 31.32
C ARG A 239 8.60 -11.85 29.99
N GLN A 240 7.49 -11.11 30.00
CA GLN A 240 6.72 -10.83 28.81
C GLN A 240 7.51 -9.97 27.83
N LEU A 241 8.17 -8.90 28.28
CA LEU A 241 9.00 -8.03 27.44
C LEU A 241 10.15 -8.79 26.78
N LEU A 242 10.86 -9.63 27.54
CA LEU A 242 11.93 -10.45 26.97
C LEU A 242 11.39 -11.43 25.92
N LYS A 243 10.27 -12.09 26.20
CA LYS A 243 9.65 -13.01 25.26
C LYS A 243 9.23 -12.31 23.96
N ILE A 244 8.53 -11.18 24.06
CA ILE A 244 8.10 -10.40 22.90
C ILE A 244 9.31 -9.97 22.07
N TYR A 245 10.36 -9.48 22.72
CA TYR A 245 11.56 -9.04 22.01
C TYR A 245 12.31 -10.19 21.32
N GLU A 246 12.51 -11.32 22.00
CA GLU A 246 13.17 -12.49 21.41
C GLU A 246 12.32 -13.12 20.29
N THR A 247 10.99 -13.11 20.41
CA THR A 247 10.07 -13.54 19.34
C THR A 247 10.14 -12.60 18.15
N GLY A 248 10.07 -11.28 18.35
CA GLY A 248 10.17 -10.29 17.28
C GLY A 248 11.52 -10.31 16.57
N LEU A 249 12.63 -10.59 17.26
CA LEU A 249 13.91 -10.81 16.60
C LEU A 249 13.94 -12.07 15.72
N SER A 250 13.13 -13.08 16.04
CA SER A 250 13.08 -14.35 15.31
C SER A 250 11.98 -14.41 14.27
N SER A 251 11.13 -13.38 14.20
CA SER A 251 10.02 -13.34 13.26
C SER A 251 10.51 -12.95 11.88
N TYR A 252 9.71 -13.30 10.88
CA TYR A 252 9.85 -12.83 9.52
C TYR A 252 9.80 -11.30 9.47
N THR A 253 10.45 -10.67 8.48
CA THR A 253 10.49 -9.19 8.41
C THR A 253 9.16 -8.56 7.99
N TYR A 254 8.27 -9.32 7.36
CA TYR A 254 6.97 -8.85 6.88
C TYR A 254 5.88 -8.95 7.95
N LEU A 255 4.76 -8.25 7.72
CA LEU A 255 3.70 -8.13 8.72
C LEU A 255 2.89 -9.42 8.87
N GLU A 256 2.33 -9.63 10.06
CA GLU A 256 1.30 -10.65 10.32
C GLU A 256 -0.09 -10.03 10.12
N ALA A 257 -1.08 -10.84 9.72
CA ALA A 257 -2.46 -10.37 9.66
C ALA A 257 -3.01 -10.14 11.08
N GLU A 258 -3.63 -8.97 11.31
CA GLU A 258 -4.33 -8.63 12.57
C GLU A 258 -5.67 -9.34 12.72
#